data_AF-A0A3E5E5B4-F1
#
_entry.id   AF-A0A3E5E5B4-F1
#
_cell.length_a   1.000
_cell.length_b   1.000
_cell.length_c   1.000
_cell.angle_alpha   90.00
_cell.angle_beta   90.00
_cell.angle_gamma   90.00
#
_symmetry.space_group_name_H-M   'P 1'
#
loop_
_entity.id
_entity.type
_entity.pdbx_description
1 polymer ?
#
loop_
_entity_poly.entity_id
_entity_poly.type
_entity_poly.pdbx_seq_one_letter_code
_entity_poly.pdbx_strand_id
1 'polypeptide(L)'
;MKHNNIIIMSALALVISLTGCGNTNKLSEYDMTGISFIEYTDIDTVCEDEELITAGSNLLSDQEDNLLLSYVVDSAIELSAELGDYDHLVFTNPKWIENFGDSGKLKPIKYSSLSKSMQEFLDNQMPILTNDGSVLPEGTGLYEYEGGGLLAFPVNVTLGSAKPIEAKNPLVMLIDNPAEILKADSCMLPLTSSGNVLFLDSDNLQQAFENSELKDYGDIQKFNEK
;
A
#
# COMPACT_ATOMS: atom_id res chain seq x y z
N MET A 1 11.46 3.16 -81.18
CA MET A 1 12.81 3.10 -80.58
C MET A 1 12.87 4.07 -79.40
N LYS A 2 13.33 3.53 -78.26
CA LYS A 2 13.77 4.19 -77.01
C LYS A 2 12.74 5.07 -76.27
N HIS A 3 12.12 4.48 -75.26
CA HIS A 3 11.80 5.20 -74.03
C HIS A 3 12.68 4.66 -72.91
N ASN A 4 13.41 5.60 -72.30
CA ASN A 4 14.38 5.39 -71.24
C ASN A 4 13.68 5.03 -69.93
N ASN A 5 14.30 4.09 -69.22
CA ASN A 5 14.05 3.78 -67.82
C ASN A 5 14.28 5.00 -66.93
N ILE A 6 13.34 5.29 -66.03
CA ILE A 6 13.61 5.98 -64.77
C ILE A 6 13.04 5.09 -63.66
N ILE A 7 13.96 4.46 -62.93
CA ILE A 7 13.71 3.71 -61.71
C ILE A 7 13.47 4.74 -60.61
N ILE A 8 12.24 4.82 -60.10
CA ILE A 8 11.92 5.62 -58.91
C ILE A 8 12.04 4.67 -57.71
N MET A 9 13.16 4.75 -57.00
CA MET A 9 13.29 4.22 -55.64
C MET A 9 12.36 5.03 -54.72
N SER A 10 11.20 4.48 -54.39
CA SER A 10 10.38 5.00 -53.30
C SER A 10 10.98 4.55 -51.97
N ALA A 11 11.71 5.46 -51.32
CA ALA A 11 12.16 5.32 -49.95
C ALA A 11 10.95 5.26 -49.02
N LEU A 12 10.69 4.09 -48.45
CA LEU A 12 9.68 3.87 -47.42
C LEU A 12 10.21 4.48 -46.12
N ALA A 13 9.86 5.74 -45.86
CA ALA A 13 10.09 6.38 -44.57
C ALA A 13 9.11 5.79 -43.55
N LEU A 14 9.48 4.66 -42.94
CA LEU A 14 8.85 4.20 -41.71
C LEU A 14 9.23 5.18 -40.60
N VAL A 15 8.37 6.17 -40.37
CA VAL A 15 8.42 6.95 -39.13
C VAL A 15 7.86 6.03 -38.06
N ILE A 16 8.74 5.21 -37.47
CA ILE A 16 8.45 4.54 -36.20
C ILE A 16 8.44 5.66 -35.18
N SER A 17 7.27 6.20 -34.88
CA SER A 17 7.04 6.93 -33.65
C SER A 17 7.26 5.94 -32.52
N LEU A 18 8.51 5.83 -32.08
CA LEU A 18 8.86 5.34 -30.76
C LEU A 18 8.20 6.32 -29.77
N THR A 19 6.93 6.10 -29.44
CA THR A 19 6.44 6.49 -28.13
C THR A 19 7.28 5.69 -27.17
N GLY A 20 8.39 6.30 -26.73
CA GLY A 20 9.22 5.72 -25.68
C GLY A 20 8.30 5.34 -24.54
N CYS A 21 8.46 4.13 -24.03
CA CYS A 21 7.93 3.71 -22.74
C CYS A 21 8.43 4.69 -21.69
N GLY A 22 7.70 5.79 -21.50
CA GLY A 22 7.88 6.68 -20.37
C GLY A 22 7.40 5.91 -19.16
N ASN A 23 8.30 5.18 -18.53
CA ASN A 23 8.12 4.73 -17.15
C ASN A 23 8.22 5.99 -16.28
N THR A 24 7.20 6.86 -16.36
CA THR A 24 7.04 8.01 -15.48
C THR A 24 6.93 7.45 -14.07
N ASN A 25 7.90 7.78 -13.20
CA ASN A 25 7.85 7.40 -11.80
C ASN A 25 6.56 7.98 -11.22
N LYS A 26 5.54 7.15 -10.98
CA LYS A 26 4.21 7.62 -10.57
C LYS A 26 4.21 8.32 -9.21
N LEU A 27 5.22 8.03 -8.38
CA LEU A 27 5.45 8.73 -7.12
C LEU A 27 5.78 10.22 -7.31
N SER A 28 6.33 10.60 -8.46
CA SER A 28 6.69 12.00 -8.74
C SER A 28 5.48 12.93 -8.88
N GLU A 29 4.26 12.36 -8.94
CA GLU A 29 3.00 13.11 -8.94
C GLU A 29 2.55 13.47 -7.51
N TYR A 30 3.19 12.91 -6.47
CA TYR A 30 2.81 13.06 -5.07
C TYR A 30 3.94 13.69 -4.23
N ASP A 31 3.57 14.45 -3.20
CA ASP A 31 4.54 14.97 -2.25
C ASP A 31 4.91 13.88 -1.23
N MET A 32 6.07 13.26 -1.43
CA MET A 32 6.62 12.25 -0.53
C MET A 32 7.58 12.86 0.52
N THR A 33 7.71 14.19 0.56
CA THR A 33 8.65 14.88 1.45
C THR A 33 8.31 14.64 2.91
N GLY A 34 9.30 14.29 3.72
CA GLY A 34 9.13 14.07 5.16
C GLY A 34 8.61 12.68 5.52
N ILE A 35 8.21 11.87 4.53
CA ILE A 35 7.72 10.52 4.77
C ILE A 35 8.89 9.58 5.09
N SER A 36 8.69 8.74 6.09
CA SER A 36 9.64 7.71 6.49
C SER A 36 8.97 6.36 6.75
N PHE A 37 9.78 5.32 6.81
CA PHE A 37 9.37 3.96 7.17
C PHE A 37 10.46 3.30 8.01
N ILE A 38 10.10 2.21 8.69
CA ILE A 38 11.05 1.42 9.49
C ILE A 38 11.61 0.30 8.60
N GLU A 39 12.93 0.21 8.49
CA GLU A 39 13.61 -0.91 7.85
C GLU A 39 14.19 -1.81 8.95
N TYR A 40 13.52 -2.92 9.23
CA TYR A 40 13.99 -3.88 10.23
C TYR A 40 15.13 -4.75 9.68
N THR A 41 16.14 -4.95 10.51
CA THR A 41 17.20 -5.94 10.26
C THR A 41 16.81 -7.34 10.71
N ASP A 42 15.89 -7.45 11.68
CA ASP A 42 15.39 -8.71 12.24
C ASP A 42 13.94 -8.55 12.71
N ILE A 43 13.01 -8.61 11.76
CA ILE A 43 11.56 -8.53 12.05
C ILE A 43 11.04 -9.79 12.74
N ASP A 44 11.64 -10.95 12.47
CA ASP A 44 11.18 -12.22 13.04
C ASP A 44 11.28 -12.17 14.57
N THR A 45 12.41 -11.70 15.11
CA THR A 45 12.56 -11.52 16.57
C THR A 45 11.56 -10.50 17.13
N VAL A 46 11.33 -9.39 16.43
CA VAL A 46 10.38 -8.34 16.87
C VAL A 46 8.93 -8.86 16.93
N CYS A 47 8.56 -9.79 16.04
CA CYS A 47 7.22 -10.38 15.97
C CYS A 47 7.03 -11.63 16.85
N GLU A 48 8.09 -12.18 17.45
CA GLU A 48 8.03 -13.37 18.30
C GLU A 48 8.26 -13.08 19.79
N ASP A 49 8.91 -11.95 20.13
CA ASP A 49 9.17 -11.54 21.50
C ASP A 49 8.07 -10.62 22.05
N GLU A 50 7.45 -11.01 23.18
CA GLU A 50 6.32 -10.27 23.77
C GLU A 50 6.68 -8.83 24.19
N GLU A 51 7.92 -8.57 24.63
CA GLU A 51 8.37 -7.24 25.02
C GLU A 51 8.53 -6.35 23.79
N LEU A 52 9.10 -6.89 22.71
CA LEU A 52 9.26 -6.16 21.44
C LEU A 52 7.94 -5.94 20.73
N ILE A 53 7.01 -6.91 20.74
CA ILE A 53 5.65 -6.74 20.22
C ILE A 53 4.95 -5.60 20.96
N THR A 54 5.08 -5.57 22.29
CA THR A 54 4.49 -4.50 23.11
C THR A 54 5.12 -3.15 22.81
N ALA A 55 6.45 -3.08 22.70
CA ALA A 55 7.17 -1.86 22.34
C ALA A 55 6.76 -1.35 20.95
N GLY A 56 6.62 -2.24 19.98
CA GLY A 56 6.15 -1.91 18.63
C GLY A 56 4.70 -1.45 18.58
N SER A 57 3.81 -2.11 19.31
CA SER A 57 2.42 -1.69 19.46
C SER A 57 2.30 -0.28 20.06
N ASN A 58 3.09 0.00 21.11
CA ASN A 58 3.14 1.32 21.74
C ASN A 58 3.69 2.38 20.77
N LEU A 59 4.78 2.08 20.07
CA LEU A 59 5.33 2.99 19.05
C LEU A 59 4.28 3.31 17.97
N LEU A 60 3.60 2.31 17.44
CA LEU A 60 2.56 2.48 16.42
C LEU A 60 1.40 3.33 16.93
N SER A 61 0.94 3.08 18.16
CA SER A 61 -0.14 3.83 18.80
C SER A 61 0.26 5.29 19.05
N ASP A 62 1.49 5.53 19.53
CA ASP A 62 2.03 6.88 19.75
C ASP A 62 2.22 7.66 18.43
N GLN A 63 2.33 6.96 17.31
CA GLN A 63 2.51 7.51 15.97
C GLN A 63 1.23 7.48 15.12
N GLU A 64 0.07 7.10 15.67
CA GLU A 64 -1.19 6.93 14.94
C GLU A 64 -1.55 8.22 14.16
N ASP A 65 -1.34 9.39 14.76
CA ASP A 65 -1.57 10.69 14.12
C ASP A 65 -0.64 10.99 12.92
N ASN A 66 0.42 10.23 12.73
CA ASN A 66 1.34 10.36 11.60
C ASN A 66 1.31 9.14 10.67
N LEU A 67 0.59 8.08 11.05
CA LEU A 67 0.62 6.78 10.41
C LEU A 67 -0.13 6.79 9.07
N LEU A 68 0.52 6.23 8.05
CA LEU A 68 0.00 6.05 6.70
C LEU A 68 -0.07 4.55 6.41
N LEU A 69 -1.26 4.03 6.12
CA LEU A 69 -1.47 2.64 5.76
C LEU A 69 -1.82 2.52 4.27
N SER A 70 -1.05 1.72 3.55
CA SER A 70 -1.36 1.32 2.19
C SER A 70 -0.86 -0.09 1.92
N TYR A 71 -1.81 -1.03 1.86
CA TYR A 71 -1.51 -2.44 1.65
C TYR A 71 -2.44 -3.04 0.60
N VAL A 72 -1.87 -3.39 -0.55
CA VAL A 72 -2.55 -4.20 -1.57
C VAL A 72 -2.45 -5.67 -1.13
N VAL A 73 -3.53 -6.22 -0.58
CA VAL A 73 -3.54 -7.55 0.05
C VAL A 73 -3.17 -8.64 -0.95
N ASP A 74 -3.68 -8.52 -2.17
CA ASP A 74 -3.43 -9.48 -3.26
C ASP A 74 -2.01 -9.41 -3.84
N SER A 75 -1.15 -8.52 -3.31
CA SER A 75 0.28 -8.51 -3.65
C SER A 75 1.10 -9.53 -2.86
N ALA A 76 0.59 -9.99 -1.70
CA ALA A 76 1.25 -10.98 -0.85
C ALA A 76 0.56 -12.36 -0.90
N ILE A 77 -0.73 -12.39 -1.26
CA ILE A 77 -1.58 -13.58 -1.22
C ILE A 77 -2.37 -13.66 -2.53
N GLU A 78 -2.50 -14.86 -3.12
CA GLU A 78 -3.32 -15.06 -4.31
C GLU A 78 -4.81 -14.88 -3.97
N LEU A 79 -5.47 -13.90 -4.60
CA LEU A 79 -6.88 -13.55 -4.37
C LEU A 79 -7.72 -13.39 -5.63
N SER A 80 -7.20 -13.78 -6.80
CA SER A 80 -7.89 -13.54 -8.07
C SER A 80 -9.26 -14.23 -8.18
N ALA A 81 -9.49 -15.32 -7.43
CA ALA A 81 -10.78 -16.02 -7.43
C ALA A 81 -11.83 -15.33 -6.52
N GLU A 82 -11.38 -14.59 -5.51
CA GLU A 82 -12.19 -13.95 -4.48
C GLU A 82 -12.62 -12.54 -4.91
N LEU A 83 -11.72 -11.80 -5.58
CA LEU A 83 -11.88 -10.39 -5.94
C LEU A 83 -13.09 -10.09 -6.84
N GLY A 84 -13.53 -11.06 -7.65
CA GLY A 84 -14.66 -10.88 -8.55
C GLY A 84 -14.39 -9.77 -9.58
N ASP A 85 -15.15 -8.67 -9.49
CA ASP A 85 -15.01 -7.52 -10.40
C ASP A 85 -13.99 -6.47 -9.91
N TYR A 86 -13.50 -6.59 -8.67
CA TYR A 86 -12.48 -5.71 -8.12
C TYR A 86 -11.11 -6.06 -8.68
N ASP A 87 -10.26 -5.07 -8.93
CA ASP A 87 -8.90 -5.33 -9.41
C ASP A 87 -7.93 -5.61 -8.26
N HIS A 88 -8.17 -5.03 -7.08
CA HIS A 88 -7.36 -5.18 -5.88
C HIS A 88 -8.22 -5.12 -4.61
N LEU A 89 -7.73 -5.75 -3.54
CA LEU A 89 -8.18 -5.49 -2.17
C LEU A 89 -7.14 -4.60 -1.49
N VAL A 90 -7.54 -3.41 -1.06
CA VAL A 90 -6.64 -2.42 -0.47
C VAL A 90 -7.05 -2.12 0.97
N PHE A 91 -6.14 -2.37 1.91
CA PHE A 91 -6.26 -1.88 3.28
C PHE A 91 -5.58 -0.52 3.36
N THR A 92 -6.29 0.46 3.90
CA THR A 92 -5.79 1.83 3.98
C THR A 92 -6.43 2.59 5.14
N ASN A 93 -5.93 3.79 5.43
CA ASN A 93 -6.48 4.66 6.48
C ASN A 93 -6.83 6.04 5.93
N PRO A 94 -7.64 6.84 6.66
CA PRO A 94 -8.04 8.18 6.21
C PRO A 94 -6.86 9.07 5.82
N LYS A 95 -5.75 9.03 6.58
CA LYS A 95 -4.55 9.83 6.31
C LYS A 95 -3.93 9.51 4.95
N TRP A 96 -3.89 8.24 4.54
CA TRP A 96 -3.44 7.89 3.19
C TRP A 96 -4.33 8.52 2.11
N ILE A 97 -5.65 8.42 2.28
CA ILE A 97 -6.61 8.98 1.32
C ILE A 97 -6.50 10.51 1.25
N GLU A 98 -6.29 11.18 2.39
CA GLU A 98 -6.11 12.64 2.44
C GLU A 98 -4.86 13.12 1.70
N ASN A 99 -3.79 12.32 1.71
CA ASN A 99 -2.50 12.69 1.09
C ASN A 99 -2.40 12.24 -0.37
N PHE A 100 -2.95 11.07 -0.72
CA PHE A 100 -2.70 10.42 -2.01
C PHE A 100 -3.97 10.00 -2.77
N GLY A 101 -5.15 10.28 -2.21
CA GLY A 101 -6.43 9.95 -2.79
C GLY A 101 -7.38 11.13 -2.81
N ASP A 102 -8.68 10.82 -2.89
CA ASP A 102 -9.77 11.77 -2.82
C ASP A 102 -10.95 11.10 -2.10
N SER A 103 -11.23 11.58 -0.88
CA SER A 103 -12.29 11.03 -0.05
C SER A 103 -13.69 11.16 -0.68
N GLY A 104 -13.89 12.10 -1.61
CA GLY A 104 -15.15 12.24 -2.35
C GLY A 104 -15.44 11.08 -3.31
N LYS A 105 -14.41 10.29 -3.65
CA LYS A 105 -14.50 9.12 -4.52
C LYS A 105 -14.80 7.82 -3.78
N LEU A 106 -14.66 7.80 -2.46
CA LEU A 106 -15.04 6.64 -1.64
C LEU A 106 -16.56 6.50 -1.61
N LYS A 107 -17.08 5.37 -2.08
CA LYS A 107 -18.50 5.01 -2.03
C LYS A 107 -18.70 3.86 -1.05
N PRO A 108 -19.39 4.10 0.08
CA PRO A 108 -19.56 3.05 1.07
C PRO A 108 -20.43 1.92 0.51
N ILE A 109 -19.99 0.69 0.75
CA ILE A 109 -20.73 -0.52 0.43
C ILE A 109 -20.97 -1.34 1.70
N LYS A 110 -21.86 -2.32 1.60
CA LYS A 110 -22.17 -3.21 2.73
C LYS A 110 -21.37 -4.49 2.60
N TYR A 111 -20.94 -5.07 3.71
CA TYR A 111 -20.36 -6.41 3.71
C TYR A 111 -21.21 -7.45 2.95
N SER A 112 -22.52 -7.39 3.15
CA SER A 112 -23.48 -8.30 2.51
C SER A 112 -23.59 -8.15 0.99
N SER A 113 -23.05 -7.08 0.38
CA SER A 113 -23.03 -6.91 -1.08
C SER A 113 -21.79 -7.53 -1.72
N LEU A 114 -20.79 -7.93 -0.94
CA LEU A 114 -19.61 -8.63 -1.45
C LEU A 114 -19.99 -10.01 -1.98
N SER A 115 -19.16 -10.57 -2.86
CA SER A 115 -19.26 -11.96 -3.29
C SER A 115 -19.15 -12.90 -2.08
N LYS A 116 -19.71 -14.11 -2.17
CA LYS A 116 -19.58 -15.11 -1.09
C LYS A 116 -18.13 -15.50 -0.83
N SER A 117 -17.33 -15.62 -1.89
CA SER A 117 -15.90 -15.95 -1.77
C SER A 117 -15.13 -14.85 -1.05
N MET A 118 -15.41 -13.57 -1.34
CA MET A 118 -14.79 -12.45 -0.62
C MET A 118 -15.25 -12.40 0.84
N GLN A 119 -16.52 -12.66 1.13
CA GLN A 119 -17.01 -12.76 2.51
C GLN A 119 -16.28 -13.90 3.26
N GLU A 120 -16.21 -15.10 2.68
CA GLU A 120 -15.49 -16.22 3.27
C GLU A 120 -14.00 -15.92 3.49
N PHE A 121 -13.36 -15.21 2.56
CA PHE A 121 -11.98 -14.75 2.73
C PHE A 121 -11.85 -13.82 3.95
N LEU A 122 -12.67 -12.76 4.02
CA LEU A 122 -12.63 -11.80 5.12
C LEU A 122 -13.01 -12.42 6.46
N ASP A 123 -14.00 -13.31 6.50
CA ASP A 123 -14.41 -14.07 7.69
C ASP A 123 -13.25 -14.92 8.26
N ASN A 124 -12.34 -15.39 7.41
CA ASN A 124 -11.19 -16.19 7.83
C ASN A 124 -9.97 -15.34 8.19
N GLN A 125 -9.72 -14.24 7.47
CA GLN A 125 -8.51 -13.44 7.67
C GLN A 125 -8.68 -12.38 8.75
N MET A 126 -9.77 -11.61 8.73
CA MET A 126 -9.92 -10.44 9.59
C MET A 126 -9.83 -10.78 11.09
N PRO A 127 -10.43 -11.86 11.62
CA PRO A 127 -10.27 -12.22 13.03
C PRO A 127 -8.82 -12.50 13.46
N ILE A 128 -7.96 -12.90 12.52
CA ILE A 128 -6.53 -13.12 12.77
C ILE A 128 -5.79 -11.77 12.82
N LEU A 129 -6.23 -10.80 12.03
CA LEU A 129 -5.60 -9.49 11.87
C LEU A 129 -6.13 -8.41 12.83
N THR A 130 -7.31 -8.59 13.44
CA THR A 130 -7.96 -7.58 14.31
C THR A 130 -7.85 -7.93 15.79
N ASN A 131 -7.75 -6.89 16.63
CA ASN A 131 -7.63 -7.06 18.09
C ASN A 131 -8.88 -7.68 18.72
N ASP A 132 -10.07 -7.27 18.27
CA ASP A 132 -11.35 -7.77 18.79
C ASP A 132 -11.83 -9.09 18.14
N GLY A 133 -11.11 -9.56 17.12
CA GLY A 133 -11.43 -10.77 16.37
C GLY A 133 -12.67 -10.64 15.49
N SER A 134 -13.19 -9.43 15.28
CA SER A 134 -14.33 -9.19 14.40
C SER A 134 -13.88 -9.00 12.95
N VAL A 135 -14.81 -9.25 12.02
CA VAL A 135 -14.55 -9.14 10.58
C VAL A 135 -14.51 -7.68 10.13
N LEU A 136 -15.36 -6.85 10.72
CA LEU A 136 -15.42 -5.41 10.50
C LEU A 136 -15.56 -4.71 11.87
N PRO A 137 -14.45 -4.45 12.56
CA PRO A 137 -14.43 -3.73 13.83
C PRO A 137 -15.05 -2.33 13.71
N GLU A 138 -15.45 -1.75 14.84
CA GLU A 138 -15.79 -0.32 14.89
C GLU A 138 -14.61 0.52 14.38
N GLY A 139 -14.88 1.53 13.55
CA GLY A 139 -13.84 2.31 12.86
C GLY A 139 -13.30 1.64 11.58
N THR A 140 -13.90 0.54 11.12
CA THR A 140 -13.62 -0.06 9.80
C THR A 140 -14.83 0.06 8.86
N GLY A 141 -14.59 0.45 7.62
CA GLY A 141 -15.62 0.51 6.57
C GLY A 141 -15.15 -0.06 5.24
N LEU A 142 -16.12 -0.53 4.44
CA LEU A 142 -15.89 -1.03 3.09
C LEU A 142 -16.36 -0.03 2.05
N TYR A 143 -15.54 0.19 1.04
CA TYR A 143 -15.77 1.19 0.00
C TYR A 143 -15.36 0.68 -1.37
N GLU A 144 -16.03 1.22 -2.39
CA GLU A 144 -15.50 1.26 -3.75
C GLU A 144 -14.86 2.63 -3.98
N TYR A 145 -13.86 2.70 -4.87
CA TYR A 145 -13.18 3.95 -5.20
C TYR A 145 -13.47 4.38 -6.65
N GLU A 146 -14.24 5.45 -6.82
CA GLU A 146 -14.70 5.88 -8.14
C GLU A 146 -13.71 6.81 -8.87
N GLY A 147 -13.09 6.30 -9.94
CA GLY A 147 -12.42 7.11 -10.96
C GLY A 147 -11.02 7.64 -10.58
N GLY A 148 -10.17 7.83 -11.59
CA GLY A 148 -8.80 8.35 -11.42
C GLY A 148 -7.78 7.36 -10.85
N GLY A 149 -8.24 6.26 -10.23
CA GLY A 149 -7.41 5.27 -9.58
C GLY A 149 -6.92 5.70 -8.20
N LEU A 150 -6.72 4.74 -7.32
CA LEU A 150 -6.18 4.93 -5.98
C LEU A 150 -4.70 4.54 -5.99
N LEU A 151 -3.82 5.46 -5.60
CA LEU A 151 -2.43 5.11 -5.33
C LEU A 151 -2.40 4.11 -4.17
N ALA A 152 -1.83 2.93 -4.40
CA ALA A 152 -1.71 1.90 -3.38
C ALA A 152 -0.35 1.20 -3.46
N PHE A 153 0.15 0.74 -2.32
CA PHE A 153 1.44 0.09 -2.22
C PHE A 153 1.26 -1.43 -2.10
N PRO A 154 1.72 -2.21 -3.09
CA PRO A 154 2.09 -3.61 -2.90
C PRO A 154 3.15 -3.78 -1.80
N VAL A 155 3.38 -5.01 -1.36
CA VAL A 155 4.52 -5.30 -0.48
C VAL A 155 5.85 -4.90 -1.13
N ASN A 156 6.77 -4.40 -0.33
CA ASN A 156 8.15 -4.07 -0.68
C ASN A 156 8.34 -2.88 -1.66
N VAL A 157 7.36 -1.97 -1.75
CA VAL A 157 7.52 -0.72 -2.53
C VAL A 157 8.60 0.18 -1.93
N THR A 158 8.58 0.43 -0.62
CA THR A 158 9.58 1.27 0.06
C THR A 158 10.99 0.69 -0.03
N LEU A 159 11.08 -0.64 -0.08
CA LEU A 159 12.33 -1.40 -0.22
C LEU A 159 12.84 -1.44 -1.68
N GLY A 160 12.11 -0.84 -2.63
CA GLY A 160 12.47 -0.78 -4.04
C GLY A 160 12.34 -2.12 -4.79
N SER A 161 11.71 -3.13 -4.19
CA SER A 161 11.49 -4.44 -4.82
C SER A 161 10.16 -4.53 -5.58
N ALA A 162 9.26 -3.58 -5.35
CA ALA A 162 8.00 -3.42 -6.08
C ALA A 162 7.80 -1.98 -6.52
N LYS A 163 6.87 -1.77 -7.46
CA LYS A 163 6.41 -0.44 -7.87
C LYS A 163 5.03 -0.18 -7.26
N PRO A 164 4.72 1.07 -6.88
CA PRO A 164 3.37 1.44 -6.50
C PRO A 164 2.41 1.27 -7.68
N ILE A 165 1.14 1.08 -7.38
CA ILE A 165 0.08 0.90 -8.38
C ILE A 165 -0.96 2.01 -8.28
N GLU A 166 -1.71 2.21 -9.37
CA GLU A 166 -2.97 2.95 -9.34
C GLU A 166 -4.12 1.96 -9.54
N ALA A 167 -4.71 1.48 -8.44
CA ALA A 167 -5.85 0.55 -8.48
C ALA A 167 -7.06 1.27 -9.07
N LYS A 168 -7.63 0.75 -10.16
CA LYS A 168 -8.68 1.40 -10.95
C LYS A 168 -10.08 1.07 -10.46
N ASN A 169 -10.27 -0.11 -9.88
CA ASN A 169 -11.51 -0.56 -9.27
C ASN A 169 -11.26 -1.36 -7.97
N PRO A 170 -10.62 -0.76 -6.95
CA PRO A 170 -10.31 -1.50 -5.73
C PRO A 170 -11.54 -1.68 -4.84
N LEU A 171 -11.59 -2.82 -4.17
CA LEU A 171 -12.30 -2.94 -2.91
C LEU A 171 -11.41 -2.34 -1.82
N VAL A 172 -11.88 -1.27 -1.18
CA VAL A 172 -11.14 -0.55 -0.15
C VAL A 172 -11.70 -0.90 1.22
N MET A 173 -10.85 -1.39 2.11
CA MET A 173 -11.09 -1.43 3.54
C MET A 173 -10.42 -0.22 4.17
N LEU A 174 -11.24 0.77 4.57
CA LEU A 174 -10.78 1.97 5.25
C LEU A 174 -10.82 1.72 6.76
N ILE A 175 -9.68 1.90 7.43
CA ILE A 175 -9.47 1.62 8.84
C ILE A 175 -9.04 2.93 9.51
N ASP A 176 -9.84 3.45 10.43
CA ASP A 176 -9.65 4.80 10.98
C ASP A 176 -8.39 4.90 11.85
N ASN A 177 -8.24 3.99 12.84
CA ASN A 177 -7.10 3.91 13.75
C ASN A 177 -6.42 2.53 13.65
N PRO A 178 -5.65 2.25 12.59
CA PRO A 178 -5.04 0.94 12.38
C PRO A 178 -4.21 0.40 13.56
N ALA A 179 -3.47 1.21 14.32
CA ALA A 179 -2.71 0.70 15.47
C ALA A 179 -3.61 0.22 16.63
N GLU A 180 -4.82 0.78 16.76
CA GLU A 180 -5.82 0.36 17.73
C GLU A 180 -6.61 -0.86 17.26
N ILE A 181 -6.97 -0.88 15.97
CA ILE A 181 -7.90 -1.87 15.39
C ILE A 181 -7.17 -3.17 15.02
N LEU A 182 -5.99 -3.06 14.42
CA LEU A 182 -5.21 -4.20 13.92
C LEU A 182 -4.24 -4.70 14.98
N LYS A 183 -4.02 -6.02 14.97
CA LYS A 183 -3.05 -6.69 15.85
C LYS A 183 -1.63 -6.32 15.46
N ALA A 184 -0.82 -6.05 16.48
CA ALA A 184 0.58 -5.68 16.29
C ALA A 184 1.40 -6.81 15.64
N ASP A 185 1.35 -8.01 16.21
CA ASP A 185 2.16 -9.17 15.83
C ASP A 185 1.75 -9.79 14.49
N SER A 186 0.45 -9.97 14.27
CA SER A 186 -0.07 -10.64 13.07
C SER A 186 -0.32 -9.71 11.89
N CYS A 187 -0.28 -8.39 12.08
CA CYS A 187 -0.62 -7.43 11.04
C CYS A 187 0.32 -6.21 11.00
N MET A 188 0.30 -5.34 12.01
CA MET A 188 0.94 -4.03 11.88
C MET A 188 2.47 -4.07 11.80
N LEU A 189 3.14 -4.90 12.63
CA LEU A 189 4.60 -5.06 12.59
C LEU A 189 5.08 -5.77 11.30
N PRO A 190 4.40 -6.82 10.81
CA PRO A 190 4.68 -7.32 9.46
C PRO A 190 4.55 -6.23 8.38
N LEU A 191 3.53 -5.37 8.47
CA LEU A 191 3.29 -4.31 7.46
C LEU A 191 4.27 -3.13 7.55
N THR A 192 4.83 -2.82 8.72
CA THR A 192 5.95 -1.87 8.81
C THR A 192 7.17 -2.45 8.11
N SER A 193 7.48 -3.73 8.34
CA SER A 193 8.61 -4.40 7.69
C SER A 193 8.46 -4.57 6.18
N SER A 194 7.23 -4.77 5.67
CA SER A 194 6.99 -4.89 4.23
C SER A 194 6.85 -3.55 3.52
N GLY A 195 6.96 -2.43 4.24
CA GLY A 195 6.90 -1.09 3.65
C GLY A 195 5.50 -0.60 3.33
N ASN A 196 4.50 -1.08 4.05
CA ASN A 196 3.09 -0.74 3.85
C ASN A 196 2.52 0.17 4.95
N VAL A 197 3.27 0.31 6.05
CA VAL A 197 3.06 1.34 7.06
C VAL A 197 4.19 2.37 6.95
N LEU A 198 3.81 3.63 6.73
CA LEU A 198 4.72 4.78 6.62
C LEU A 198 4.29 5.86 7.61
N PHE A 199 5.09 6.92 7.74
CA PHE A 199 4.87 7.98 8.71
C PHE A 199 5.19 9.35 8.10
N LEU A 200 4.32 10.34 8.32
CA LEU A 200 4.46 11.71 7.78
C LEU A 200 5.53 12.56 8.48
N ASP A 201 5.84 12.28 9.74
CA ASP A 201 6.78 13.06 10.56
C ASP A 201 8.04 12.23 10.86
N SER A 202 9.00 12.27 9.94
CA SER A 202 10.22 11.48 10.07
C SER A 202 11.08 11.84 11.28
N ASP A 203 11.10 13.10 11.71
CA ASP A 203 11.95 13.51 12.84
C ASP A 203 11.31 13.05 14.17
N ASN A 204 9.98 13.13 14.28
CA ASN A 204 9.25 12.58 15.42
C ASN A 204 9.37 11.05 15.48
N LEU A 205 9.20 10.35 14.34
CA LEU A 205 9.36 8.90 14.28
C LEU A 205 10.78 8.47 14.68
N GLN A 206 11.82 9.14 14.15
CA GLN A 206 13.21 8.85 14.52
C GLN A 206 13.42 8.93 16.03
N GLN A 207 12.95 10.01 16.65
CA GLN A 207 13.08 10.20 18.09
C GLN A 207 12.31 9.13 18.88
N ALA A 208 11.08 8.79 18.46
CA ALA A 208 10.28 7.77 19.13
C ALA A 208 10.94 6.38 19.02
N PHE A 209 11.45 6.05 17.83
CA PHE A 209 12.12 4.78 17.55
C PHE A 209 13.42 4.61 18.34
N GLU A 210 14.29 5.63 18.38
CA GLU A 210 15.54 5.63 19.15
C GLU A 210 15.34 5.48 20.67
N ASN A 211 14.17 5.93 21.17
CA ASN A 211 13.79 5.80 22.57
C ASN A 211 13.05 4.49 22.89
N SER A 212 12.76 3.66 21.88
CA SER A 212 12.09 2.38 22.03
C SER A 212 13.08 1.22 22.15
N GLU A 213 12.58 0.07 22.61
CA GLU A 213 13.33 -1.19 22.60
C GLU A 213 13.58 -1.73 21.18
N LEU A 214 12.95 -1.16 20.15
CA LEU A 214 13.12 -1.57 18.75
C LEU A 214 14.39 -1.02 18.08
N LYS A 215 15.06 -0.05 18.70
CA LYS A 215 16.21 0.66 18.10
C LYS A 215 17.37 -0.26 17.67
N ASP A 216 17.50 -1.42 18.31
CA ASP A 216 18.57 -2.38 18.03
C ASP A 216 18.18 -3.37 16.91
N TYR A 217 16.96 -3.25 16.36
CA TYR A 217 16.36 -4.18 15.40
C TYR A 217 16.04 -3.57 14.04
N GLY A 218 16.35 -2.30 13.82
CA GLY A 218 16.11 -1.63 12.54
C GLY A 218 16.57 -0.18 12.54
N ASP A 219 16.30 0.49 11.44
CA ASP A 219 16.60 1.91 11.24
C ASP A 219 15.41 2.62 10.60
N ILE A 220 15.28 3.93 10.82
CA ILE A 220 14.31 4.74 10.08
C ILE A 220 14.93 5.17 8.75
N GLN A 221 14.21 4.87 7.67
CA GLN A 221 14.57 5.29 6.33
C GLN A 221 13.65 6.41 5.87
N LYS A 222 14.23 7.45 5.27
CA LYS A 222 13.46 8.48 4.58
C LYS A 222 13.06 7.97 3.20
N PHE A 223 11.80 8.18 2.84
CA PHE A 223 11.30 7.86 1.51
C PHE A 223 11.93 8.83 0.51
N ASN A 224 13.03 8.41 -0.11
CA ASN A 224 13.67 9.14 -1.20
C ASN A 224 13.34 8.41 -2.50
N GLU A 225 12.86 9.13 -3.52
CA GLU A 225 12.78 8.59 -4.87
C GLU A 225 14.20 8.17 -5.31
N LYS A 226 14.47 6.87 -5.40
CA LYS A 226 15.67 6.33 -6.04
C LYS A 226 15.50 6.26 -7.55
#